data_AF-A0A2G6AQ17-F1
#
_entry.id   AF-A0A2G6AQ17-F1
#
_cell.length_a   1.000
_cell.length_b   1.000
_cell.length_c   1.000
_cell.angle_alpha   90.00
_cell.angle_beta   90.00
_cell.angle_gamma   90.00
#
_symmetry.space_group_name_H-M   'P 1'
#
loop_
_entity.id
_entity.type
_entity.pdbx_description
1 polymer ?
#
loop_
_entity_poly.entity_id
_entity_poly.type
_entity_poly.pdbx_seq_one_letter_code
_entity_poly.pdbx_strand_id
1 'polypeptide(L)'
;MSNSNNQQFGQNTDSPEVFAAKLALFGAALSTLGDGIQTIAAGIALQELEKANQKESEDQRSEEMEKMQKQIDQLSKQIEKMERNSR
;
A
#
# COMPACT_ATOMS: atom_id res chain seq x y z
N MET A 1 40.41 -11.68 56.16
CA MET A 1 39.10 -12.21 55.75
C MET A 1 38.85 -11.76 54.32
N SER A 2 39.02 -12.64 53.34
CA SER A 2 38.91 -12.28 51.92
C SER A 2 37.52 -12.63 51.40
N ASN A 3 36.74 -11.60 51.09
CA ASN A 3 35.39 -11.69 50.53
C ASN A 3 35.47 -11.91 49.02
N SER A 4 35.18 -13.14 48.56
CA SER A 4 35.18 -13.48 47.14
C SER A 4 33.79 -13.29 46.55
N ASN A 5 33.52 -12.11 45.99
CA ASN A 5 32.29 -11.84 45.27
C ASN A 5 32.49 -12.20 43.79
N ASN A 6 32.37 -13.49 43.45
CA ASN A 6 32.48 -13.96 42.08
C ASN A 6 31.12 -13.78 41.37
N GLN A 7 30.88 -12.58 40.82
CA GLN A 7 29.77 -12.37 39.90
C GLN A 7 30.10 -13.06 38.57
N GLN A 8 29.59 -14.28 38.44
CA GLN A 8 29.70 -15.09 37.24
C GLN A 8 28.74 -14.52 36.18
N PHE A 9 29.18 -13.44 35.51
CA PHE A 9 28.60 -13.06 34.23
C PHE A 9 28.83 -14.23 33.28
N GLY A 10 27.74 -14.84 32.80
CA GLY A 10 27.74 -16.06 32.01
C GLY A 10 28.83 -16.01 30.94
N GLN A 11 29.81 -16.91 31.07
CA GLN A 11 30.84 -17.08 30.05
C GLN A 11 30.13 -17.49 28.77
N ASN A 12 30.19 -16.66 27.73
CA ASN A 12 29.80 -17.09 26.39
C ASN A 12 30.75 -18.23 26.00
N THR A 13 30.26 -19.46 26.01
CA THR A 13 31.01 -20.66 25.63
C THR A 13 31.03 -20.90 24.13
N ASP A 14 30.54 -19.94 23.34
CA ASP A 14 30.53 -20.01 21.89
C ASP A 14 31.94 -19.84 21.32
N SER A 15 32.28 -20.62 20.30
CA SER A 15 33.48 -20.35 19.51
C SER A 15 33.29 -19.04 18.71
N PRO A 16 34.37 -18.36 18.29
CA PRO A 16 34.29 -17.16 17.48
C PRO A 16 33.41 -17.33 16.22
N GLU A 17 33.42 -18.52 15.62
CA GLU A 17 32.61 -18.87 14.46
C GLU A 17 31.11 -18.92 14.78
N VAL A 18 30.74 -19.53 15.92
CA VAL A 18 29.34 -19.57 16.38
C VAL A 18 28.85 -18.16 16.69
N PHE A 19 29.68 -17.33 17.32
CA PHE A 19 29.35 -15.94 17.59
C PHE A 19 29.15 -15.14 16.29
N ALA A 20 30.06 -15.29 15.32
CA ALA A 20 29.94 -14.65 14.01
C ALA A 20 28.66 -15.08 13.27
N ALA A 21 28.30 -16.37 13.32
CA ALA A 21 27.08 -16.89 12.72
C ALA A 21 25.82 -16.30 13.38
N LYS A 22 25.79 -16.17 14.71
CA LYS A 22 24.68 -15.51 15.43
C LYS A 22 24.55 -14.04 15.04
N LEU A 23 25.66 -13.32 14.94
CA LEU A 23 25.66 -11.93 14.51
C LEU A 23 25.18 -11.78 13.07
N ALA A 24 25.61 -12.66 12.17
CA ALA A 24 25.13 -12.69 10.78
C ALA A 24 23.62 -12.96 10.70
N LEU A 25 23.10 -13.90 11.49
CA LEU A 25 21.67 -14.17 11.56
C LEU A 25 20.88 -12.94 12.04
N PHE A 26 21.38 -12.24 13.07
CA PHE A 26 20.75 -11.01 13.54
C PHE A 26 20.77 -9.90 12.48
N GLY A 27 21.90 -9.72 11.78
CA GLY A 27 22.01 -8.78 10.68
C GLY A 27 21.04 -9.10 9.53
N ALA A 28 20.90 -10.38 9.17
CA ALA A 28 19.95 -10.83 8.16
C ALA A 28 18.50 -10.57 8.57
N ALA A 29 18.15 -10.84 9.84
CA ALA A 29 16.83 -10.55 10.36
C ALA A 29 16.52 -9.04 10.35
N LEU A 30 17.48 -8.21 10.74
CA LEU A 30 17.33 -6.74 10.69
C LEU A 30 17.19 -6.23 9.27
N SER A 31 17.98 -6.75 8.31
CA SER A 31 17.84 -6.43 6.89
C SER A 31 16.45 -6.78 6.38
N THR A 32 15.95 -7.99 6.71
CA THR A 32 14.61 -8.45 6.29
C THR A 32 13.51 -7.54 6.85
N LEU A 33 13.66 -7.06 8.09
CA LEU A 33 12.73 -6.08 8.66
C LEU A 33 12.78 -4.75 7.91
N GLY A 34 13.98 -4.30 7.52
CA GLY A 34 14.17 -3.13 6.65
C GLY A 34 13.47 -3.29 5.30
N ASP A 35 13.66 -4.43 4.64
CA ASP A 35 13.02 -4.77 3.36
C ASP A 35 11.48 -4.80 3.49
N GLY A 36 10.97 -5.31 4.61
CA GLY A 36 9.54 -5.29 4.94
C GLY A 36 8.97 -3.88 5.04
N ILE A 37 9.66 -2.97 5.74
CA ILE A 37 9.27 -1.56 5.84
C ILE A 37 9.29 -0.89 4.46
N GLN A 38 10.34 -1.13 3.66
CA GLN A 38 10.44 -0.59 2.30
C GLN A 38 9.32 -1.09 1.40
N THR A 39 8.92 -2.35 1.54
CA THR A 39 7.80 -2.93 0.80
C THR A 39 6.48 -2.23 1.13
N ILE A 40 6.21 -1.96 2.42
CA ILE A 40 5.02 -1.22 2.85
C ILE A 40 5.05 0.20 2.26
N ALA A 41 6.19 0.89 2.34
CA ALA A 41 6.34 2.24 1.80
C ALA A 41 6.09 2.29 0.28
N ALA A 42 6.64 1.33 -0.47
CA ALA A 42 6.41 1.20 -1.90
C ALA A 42 4.91 0.96 -2.21
N GLY A 43 4.24 0.11 -1.43
CA GLY A 43 2.81 -0.13 -1.56
C GLY A 43 1.95 1.11 -1.28
N ILE A 44 2.34 1.96 -0.32
CA ILE A 44 1.67 3.24 -0.06
C ILE A 44 1.90 4.21 -1.23
N ALA A 45 3.15 4.36 -1.68
CA ALA A 45 3.48 5.24 -2.80
C ALA A 45 2.73 4.84 -4.09
N LEU A 46 2.62 3.54 -4.38
CA LEU A 46 1.83 3.03 -5.50
C LEU A 46 0.34 3.39 -5.37
N GLN A 47 -0.26 3.21 -4.19
CA GLN A 47 -1.66 3.58 -3.96
C GLN A 47 -1.91 5.10 -4.13
N GLU A 48 -0.96 5.94 -3.73
CA GLU A 48 -1.08 7.39 -3.93
C GLU A 48 -0.98 7.77 -5.40
N LEU A 49 -0.06 7.17 -6.16
CA LEU A 49 0.05 7.34 -7.61
C LEU A 49 -1.23 6.92 -8.33
N GLU A 50 -1.80 5.75 -7.99
CA GLU A 50 -3.06 5.28 -8.58
C GLU A 50 -4.23 6.22 -8.30
N LYS A 51 -4.34 6.73 -7.06
CA LYS A 51 -5.37 7.71 -6.67
C LYS A 51 -5.20 9.05 -7.38
N ALA A 52 -3.95 9.53 -7.54
CA ALA A 52 -3.68 10.76 -8.27
C ALA A 52 -4.12 10.64 -9.74
N ASN A 53 -3.85 9.49 -10.37
CA ASN A 53 -4.23 9.20 -11.74
C ASN A 53 -5.77 9.04 -11.92
N GLN A 54 -6.45 8.52 -10.89
CA GLN A 54 -7.91 8.43 -10.87
C GLN A 54 -8.59 9.81 -10.71
N LYS A 55 -8.05 10.70 -9.87
CA LYS A 55 -8.60 12.06 -9.71
C LYS A 55 -8.59 12.86 -11.02
N GLU A 56 -7.54 12.73 -11.83
CA GLU A 56 -7.49 13.36 -13.16
C GLU A 56 -8.53 12.77 -14.13
N SER A 57 -8.93 11.51 -13.91
CA SER A 57 -9.95 10.80 -14.70
C SER A 57 -11.39 10.98 -14.20
N GLU A 58 -11.62 11.37 -12.95
CA GLU A 58 -12.95 11.57 -12.38
C GLU A 58 -13.61 12.84 -12.91
N ASP A 59 -12.86 13.94 -13.04
CA ASP A 59 -13.40 15.19 -13.61
C ASP A 59 -13.81 15.00 -15.08
N GLN A 60 -13.01 14.28 -15.88
CA GLN A 60 -13.34 13.99 -17.27
C GLN A 60 -14.49 12.97 -17.42
N ARG A 61 -14.54 11.93 -16.58
CA ARG A 61 -15.65 10.96 -16.59
C ARG A 61 -16.97 11.56 -16.13
N SER A 62 -16.95 12.47 -15.17
CA SER A 62 -18.16 13.14 -14.68
C SER A 62 -18.79 13.99 -15.79
N GLU A 63 -17.97 14.75 -16.53
CA GLU A 63 -18.44 15.53 -17.68
C GLU A 63 -18.97 14.67 -18.84
N GLU A 64 -18.29 13.56 -19.17
CA GLU A 64 -18.78 12.62 -20.19
C GLU A 64 -20.08 11.93 -19.77
N MET A 65 -20.21 11.54 -18.50
CA MET A 65 -21.41 10.92 -17.97
C MET A 65 -22.59 11.89 -17.96
N GLU A 66 -22.37 13.16 -17.59
CA GLU A 66 -23.39 14.20 -17.67
C GLU A 66 -23.85 14.47 -19.12
N LYS A 67 -22.90 14.48 -20.08
CA LYS A 67 -23.22 14.61 -21.51
C LYS A 67 -24.02 13.42 -22.05
N MET A 68 -23.70 12.20 -21.63
CA MET A 68 -24.47 11.01 -22.01
C MET A 68 -25.89 11.06 -21.41
N GLN A 69 -26.02 11.49 -20.15
CA GLN A 69 -27.31 11.58 -19.48
C GLN A 69 -28.23 12.61 -20.16
N LYS A 70 -27.68 13.77 -20.56
CA LYS A 70 -28.42 14.76 -21.36
C LYS A 70 -28.88 14.23 -22.72
N GLN A 71 -28.09 13.40 -23.39
CA GLN A 71 -28.50 12.78 -24.66
C GLN A 71 -29.63 11.76 -24.48
N ILE A 72 -29.58 10.96 -23.42
CA ILE A 72 -30.65 10.00 -23.07
C ILE A 72 -31.97 10.74 -22.76
N ASP A 73 -31.91 11.85 -22.03
CA ASP A 73 -33.09 12.66 -21.73
C ASP A 73 -33.69 13.27 -23.00
N GLN A 74 -32.86 13.75 -23.92
CA GLN A 74 -33.31 14.29 -25.20
C GLN A 74 -33.96 13.23 -26.08
N LEU A 75 -33.40 12.02 -26.13
CA LEU A 75 -33.98 10.90 -26.86
C LEU A 75 -35.32 10.46 -26.23
N SER A 76 -35.37 10.36 -24.91
CA SER A 76 -36.60 9.99 -24.18
C SER A 76 -37.73 10.99 -24.45
N LYS A 77 -37.43 12.30 -24.41
CA LYS A 77 -38.39 13.35 -24.75
C LYS A 77 -38.87 13.27 -26.20
N GLN A 78 -37.99 12.93 -27.13
CA GLN A 78 -38.37 12.76 -28.54
C GLN A 78 -39.29 11.56 -28.74
N ILE A 79 -39.01 10.43 -28.07
CA ILE A 79 -39.87 9.24 -28.09
C ILE A 79 -41.24 9.56 -27.51
N GLU A 80 -41.30 10.20 -26.33
CA GLU A 80 -42.57 10.58 -25.70
C GLU A 80 -43.38 11.53 -26.60
N LYS A 81 -42.72 12.47 -27.26
CA LYS A 81 -43.37 13.39 -28.21
C LYS A 81 -43.90 12.67 -29.44
N MET A 82 -43.17 11.67 -29.96
CA MET A 82 -43.63 10.84 -31.08
C MET A 82 -44.83 9.97 -30.68
N GLU A 83 -44.82 9.37 -29.49
CA GLU A 83 -45.98 8.61 -28.98
C GLU A 83 -47.22 9.50 -28.82
N ARG A 84 -47.06 10.72 -28.29
CA ARG A 84 -48.16 11.66 -28.14
C ARG A 84 -48.72 12.16 -29.47
N ASN A 85 -47.88 12.33 -30.49
CA ASN A 85 -48.31 12.76 -31.83
C ASN A 85 -48.89 11.61 -32.69
N SER A 86 -48.69 10.36 -32.26
CA SER A 86 -49.21 9.17 -32.96
C SER A 86 -50.56 8.67 -32.40
N ARG A 87 -51.14 9.41 -31.43
CA ARG A 87 -52.50 9.21 -30.89
C ARG A 87 -53.44 10.27 -31.46
#